data_AF-A0A9W7CJF5-F1
#
_entry.id   AF-A0A9W7CJF5-F1
#
_cell.length_a   1.000
_cell.length_b   1.000
_cell.length_c   1.000
_cell.angle_alpha   90.00
_cell.angle_beta   90.00
_cell.angle_gamma   90.00
#
_symmetry.space_group_name_H-M   'P 1'
#
loop_
_entity.id
_entity.type
_entity.pdbx_description
1 polymer ?
#
loop_
_entity_poly.entity_id
_entity_poly.type
_entity_poly.pdbx_seq_one_letter_code
_entity_poly.pdbx_strand_id
1 'polypeptide(L)'
;MGFAEIPGMDFSGVMEEIGVGTNAGDFTVGSEVIGTLDTVRGAFAEFLCVKVDGCLIKKAADVDFVEGAALPTAGMTALQALRTGREVEEGSRVLINGGSGGVGTYAVQIAKSMFAHVTAVCSTKNVELVRSLGADVVIDYKKEDVKAVVGGGEV
;
A
#
# COMPACT_ATOMS: atom_id res chain seq x y z
N MET A 1 1.72 9.20 -31.87
CA MET A 1 3.19 9.37 -31.96
C MET A 1 3.68 9.40 -30.52
N GLY A 2 4.06 8.24 -29.98
CA GLY A 2 4.25 8.03 -28.54
C GLY A 2 5.67 8.42 -28.11
N PHE A 3 5.78 9.48 -27.32
CA PHE A 3 7.00 9.75 -26.55
C PHE A 3 7.17 8.66 -25.49
N ALA A 4 8.41 8.36 -25.11
CA ALA A 4 8.70 7.46 -24.01
C ALA A 4 8.08 8.03 -22.71
N GLU A 5 7.14 7.31 -22.13
CA GLU A 5 6.55 7.65 -20.84
C GLU A 5 7.60 7.39 -19.74
N ILE A 6 7.74 8.33 -18.80
CA ILE A 6 8.61 8.12 -17.64
C ILE A 6 7.88 7.11 -16.74
N PRO A 7 8.50 5.97 -16.36
CA PRO A 7 7.84 4.98 -15.50
C PRO A 7 7.75 5.43 -14.03
N GLY A 8 7.04 4.63 -13.23
CA GLY A 8 6.92 4.82 -11.78
C GLY A 8 5.66 5.59 -11.37
N MET A 9 5.05 5.22 -10.24
CA MET A 9 3.87 5.89 -9.68
C MET A 9 4.17 6.54 -8.33
N ASP A 10 4.83 5.79 -7.44
CA ASP A 10 5.10 6.24 -6.08
C ASP A 10 6.37 7.06 -5.97
N PHE A 11 6.33 8.11 -5.15
CA PHE A 11 7.47 8.97 -4.85
C PHE A 11 7.51 9.36 -3.36
N SER A 12 8.72 9.66 -2.91
CA SER A 12 9.00 10.34 -1.65
C SER A 12 10.12 11.34 -1.90
N GLY A 13 9.95 12.59 -1.48
CA GLY A 13 10.92 13.64 -1.78
C GLY A 13 10.66 14.94 -1.03
N VAL A 14 11.37 15.99 -1.40
CA VAL A 14 11.27 17.32 -0.79
C VAL A 14 10.63 18.27 -1.79
N MET A 15 9.69 19.09 -1.31
CA MET A 15 9.05 20.11 -2.12
C MET A 15 10.02 21.25 -2.42
N GLU A 16 10.49 21.32 -3.68
CA GLU A 16 11.46 22.33 -4.12
C GLU A 16 10.77 23.67 -4.47
N GLU A 17 9.58 23.62 -5.08
CA GLU A 17 8.85 24.81 -5.53
C GLU A 17 7.34 24.63 -5.38
N ILE A 18 6.63 25.75 -5.16
CA ILE A 18 5.17 25.84 -5.19
C ILE A 18 4.77 26.80 -6.31
N GLY A 19 3.98 26.32 -7.25
CA GLY A 19 3.53 27.12 -8.39
C GLY A 19 2.75 28.36 -7.97
N VAL A 20 2.97 29.48 -8.69
CA VAL A 20 2.31 30.76 -8.42
C VAL A 20 0.78 30.61 -8.42
N GLY A 21 0.13 31.15 -7.38
CA GLY A 21 -1.32 31.10 -7.23
C GLY A 21 -1.87 29.76 -6.71
N THR A 22 -1.02 28.79 -6.40
CA THR A 22 -1.43 27.53 -5.77
C THR A 22 -1.81 27.77 -4.30
N ASN A 23 -3.00 27.34 -3.89
CA ASN A 23 -3.33 27.22 -2.48
C ASN A 23 -2.67 25.95 -1.92
N ALA A 24 -1.50 26.12 -1.31
CA ALA A 24 -0.69 25.00 -0.81
C ALA A 24 -1.13 24.47 0.56
N GLY A 25 -2.13 25.09 1.22
CA GLY A 25 -2.50 24.74 2.59
C GLY A 25 -1.28 24.80 3.52
N ASP A 26 -1.01 23.70 4.22
CA ASP A 26 0.13 23.59 5.15
C ASP A 26 1.45 23.23 4.47
N PHE A 27 1.48 22.96 3.16
CA PHE A 27 2.71 22.65 2.45
C PHE A 27 3.55 23.91 2.23
N THR A 28 4.85 23.79 2.50
CA THR A 28 5.87 24.81 2.23
C THR A 28 7.01 24.21 1.42
N VAL A 29 7.79 25.05 0.74
CA VAL A 29 9.11 24.64 0.23
C VAL A 29 9.91 24.03 1.40
N GLY A 30 10.59 22.91 1.13
CA GLY A 30 11.27 22.09 2.14
C GLY A 30 10.37 21.06 2.83
N SER A 31 9.07 20.99 2.54
CA SER A 31 8.20 19.92 3.07
C SER A 31 8.67 18.57 2.53
N GLU A 32 8.92 17.62 3.43
CA GLU A 32 9.09 16.22 3.05
C GLU A 32 7.72 15.62 2.76
N VAL A 33 7.56 15.02 1.59
CA VAL A 33 6.27 14.55 1.07
C VAL A 33 6.37 13.14 0.50
N ILE A 34 5.23 12.45 0.50
CA ILE A 34 5.03 11.18 -0.18
C ILE A 34 3.74 11.22 -0.98
N GLY A 35 3.70 10.47 -2.06
CA GLY A 35 2.52 10.44 -2.91
C GLY A 35 2.59 9.45 -4.04
N THR A 36 1.52 9.42 -4.84
CA THR A 36 1.45 8.62 -6.06
C THR A 36 0.88 9.46 -7.21
N LEU A 37 1.23 9.07 -8.42
CA LEU A 37 0.81 9.72 -9.66
C LEU A 37 -0.25 8.90 -10.40
N ASP A 38 -1.23 9.58 -10.98
CA ASP A 38 -2.23 9.01 -11.89
C ASP A 38 -1.93 9.29 -13.38
N THR A 39 -0.73 9.82 -13.69
CA THR A 39 -0.42 10.42 -14.99
C THR A 39 0.68 9.72 -15.78
N VAL A 40 0.75 10.09 -17.06
CA VAL A 40 1.73 9.65 -18.08
C VAL A 40 3.18 10.08 -17.79
N ARG A 41 3.41 11.00 -16.85
CA ARG A 41 4.75 11.44 -16.42
C ARG A 41 5.06 10.83 -15.06
N GLY A 42 5.66 9.66 -15.04
CA GLY A 42 5.89 8.88 -13.82
C GLY A 42 6.99 9.40 -12.90
N ALA A 43 7.11 8.72 -11.76
CA ALA A 43 7.92 9.11 -10.61
C ALA A 43 9.42 8.85 -10.75
N PHE A 44 9.88 8.09 -11.77
CA PHE A 44 11.30 7.82 -11.98
C PHE A 44 11.99 8.99 -12.69
N ALA A 45 11.99 10.14 -12.02
CA ALA A 45 12.60 11.39 -12.45
C ALA A 45 13.21 12.13 -11.25
N GLU A 46 14.19 13.00 -11.50
CA GLU A 46 14.80 13.84 -10.45
C GLU A 46 13.80 14.88 -9.91
N PHE A 47 12.87 15.33 -10.75
CA PHE A 47 11.80 16.25 -10.40
C PHE A 47 10.49 15.83 -11.07
N LEU A 48 9.38 16.04 -10.36
CA LEU A 48 8.03 15.80 -10.85
C LEU A 48 7.09 16.89 -10.35
N CYS A 49 6.01 17.15 -11.09
CA CYS A 49 4.96 18.08 -10.69
C CYS A 49 3.74 17.29 -10.23
N VAL A 50 3.20 17.66 -9.07
CA VAL A 50 1.99 17.08 -8.49
C VAL A 50 0.99 18.18 -8.17
N LYS A 51 -0.29 17.84 -8.15
CA LYS A 51 -1.31 18.74 -7.63
C LYS A 51 -1.35 18.61 -6.11
N VAL A 52 -1.47 19.74 -5.41
CA VAL A 52 -1.58 19.77 -3.95
C VAL A 52 -2.85 19.06 -3.45
N ASP A 53 -3.92 19.07 -4.24
CA ASP A 53 -5.18 18.36 -3.98
C ASP A 53 -5.21 16.93 -4.55
N GLY A 54 -4.06 16.41 -5.02
CA GLY A 54 -3.90 15.03 -5.48
C GLY A 54 -3.58 14.06 -4.34
N CYS A 55 -3.03 12.89 -4.70
CA CYS A 55 -2.53 11.90 -3.74
C CYS A 55 -1.16 12.31 -3.19
N LEU A 56 -1.14 13.37 -2.36
CA LEU A 56 0.05 13.96 -1.77
C LEU A 56 -0.18 14.19 -0.27
N ILE A 57 0.73 13.69 0.56
CA ILE A 57 0.73 13.95 2.01
C ILE A 57 2.13 14.33 2.49
N LYS A 58 2.21 14.98 3.65
CA LYS A 58 3.49 15.16 4.35
C LYS A 58 4.00 13.81 4.84
N LYS A 59 5.30 13.56 4.67
CA LYS A 59 5.96 12.39 5.25
C LYS A 59 5.98 12.53 6.77
N ALA A 60 5.73 11.43 7.48
CA ALA A 60 5.95 11.40 8.92
C ALA A 60 7.45 11.60 9.24
N ALA A 61 7.76 12.18 10.40
CA ALA A 61 9.14 12.53 10.76
C ALA A 61 10.02 11.30 11.04
N ASP A 62 9.40 10.20 11.47
CA ASP A 62 10.04 8.93 11.84
C ASP A 62 10.11 7.92 10.68
N VAL A 63 9.56 8.26 9.52
CA VAL A 63 9.60 7.43 8.29
C VAL A 63 10.68 7.97 7.37
N ASP A 64 11.57 7.12 6.87
CA ASP A 64 12.57 7.57 5.89
C ASP A 64 11.98 7.69 4.46
N PHE A 65 12.73 8.25 3.52
CA PHE A 65 12.26 8.42 2.14
C PHE A 65 12.03 7.09 1.41
N VAL A 66 12.79 6.03 1.73
CA VAL A 66 12.69 4.72 1.09
C VAL A 66 11.41 4.02 1.55
N GLU A 67 11.15 4.02 2.86
CA GLU A 67 9.92 3.54 3.48
C GLU A 67 8.71 4.35 2.97
N GLY A 68 8.86 5.68 2.92
CA GLY A 68 7.84 6.60 2.43
C GLY A 68 7.43 6.31 0.98
N ALA A 69 8.38 5.96 0.10
CA ALA A 69 8.10 5.60 -1.28
C ALA A 69 7.46 4.21 -1.45
N ALA A 70 7.57 3.32 -0.46
CA ALA A 70 7.00 1.97 -0.50
C ALA A 70 5.51 1.92 -0.08
N LEU A 71 4.97 3.02 0.43
CA LEU A 71 3.62 3.12 0.99
C LEU A 71 2.50 3.40 -0.03
N PRO A 72 2.61 4.39 -0.95
CA PRO A 72 1.42 5.03 -1.52
C PRO A 72 0.53 4.09 -2.33
N THR A 73 1.02 3.45 -3.39
CA THR A 73 0.20 2.56 -4.20
C THR A 73 -0.24 1.33 -3.39
N ALA A 74 0.70 0.67 -2.73
CA ALA A 74 0.45 -0.62 -2.10
C ALA A 74 -0.49 -0.50 -0.88
N GLY A 75 -0.24 0.49 -0.02
CA GLY A 75 -1.05 0.78 1.17
C GLY A 75 -2.44 1.28 0.81
N MET A 76 -2.57 2.22 -0.14
CA MET A 76 -3.89 2.69 -0.58
C MET A 76 -4.70 1.57 -1.23
N THR A 77 -4.09 0.76 -2.10
CA THR A 77 -4.76 -0.38 -2.72
C THR A 77 -5.28 -1.37 -1.68
N ALA A 78 -4.46 -1.68 -0.67
CA ALA A 78 -4.86 -2.56 0.43
C ALA A 78 -6.05 -1.98 1.21
N LEU A 79 -5.98 -0.71 1.60
CA LEU A 79 -7.05 -0.04 2.34
C LEU A 79 -8.35 0.04 1.54
N GLN A 80 -8.26 0.40 0.26
CA GLN A 80 -9.42 0.44 -0.64
C GLN A 80 -10.05 -0.95 -0.79
N ALA A 81 -9.26 -2.00 -0.96
CA ALA A 81 -9.76 -3.37 -1.08
C ALA A 81 -10.52 -3.81 0.17
N LEU A 82 -10.06 -3.44 1.37
CA LEU A 82 -10.72 -3.77 2.65
C LEU A 82 -11.99 -2.95 2.91
N ARG A 83 -12.18 -1.83 2.20
CA ARG A 83 -13.36 -0.95 2.34
C ARG A 83 -14.37 -1.07 1.20
N THR A 84 -13.99 -1.69 0.08
CA THR A 84 -14.83 -1.76 -1.11
C THR A 84 -15.86 -2.90 -1.00
N GLY A 85 -17.11 -2.60 -1.31
CA GLY A 85 -18.21 -3.58 -1.26
C GLY A 85 -18.77 -3.70 0.15
N ARG A 86 -18.31 -4.69 0.92
CA ARG A 86 -18.57 -4.78 2.36
C ARG A 86 -17.28 -4.40 3.08
N GLU A 87 -17.31 -3.28 3.79
CA GLU A 87 -16.19 -2.86 4.62
C GLU A 87 -15.89 -3.93 5.67
N VAL A 88 -14.60 -4.20 5.86
CA VAL A 88 -14.12 -5.08 6.93
C VAL A 88 -14.35 -4.40 8.28
N GLU A 89 -15.15 -5.04 9.10
CA GLU A 89 -15.44 -4.62 10.48
C GLU A 89 -14.81 -5.59 11.48
N GLU A 90 -14.83 -5.22 12.77
CA GLU A 90 -14.40 -6.09 13.86
C GLU A 90 -15.07 -7.47 13.78
N GLY A 91 -14.27 -8.53 13.95
CA GLY A 91 -14.74 -9.92 13.87
C GLY A 91 -14.95 -10.45 12.45
N SER A 92 -14.73 -9.64 11.40
CA SER A 92 -14.73 -10.12 10.02
C SER A 92 -13.68 -11.20 9.80
N ARG A 93 -13.98 -12.17 8.93
CA ARG A 93 -13.02 -13.16 8.43
C ARG A 93 -12.53 -12.74 7.06
N VAL A 94 -11.22 -12.55 6.91
CA VAL A 94 -10.61 -12.00 5.70
C VAL A 94 -9.56 -12.96 5.16
N LEU A 95 -9.72 -13.36 3.91
CA LEU A 95 -8.71 -14.11 3.16
C LEU A 95 -7.86 -13.16 2.31
N ILE A 96 -6.56 -13.15 2.53
CA ILE A 96 -5.58 -12.36 1.77
C ILE A 96 -4.75 -13.31 0.91
N ASN A 97 -5.11 -13.42 -0.37
CA ASN A 97 -4.32 -14.18 -1.32
C ASN A 97 -3.08 -13.39 -1.76
N GLY A 98 -1.88 -13.96 -1.59
CA GLY A 98 -0.63 -13.26 -1.85
C GLY A 98 -0.21 -12.33 -0.71
N GLY A 99 -0.41 -12.75 0.55
CA GLY A 99 -0.15 -11.95 1.75
C GLY A 99 1.30 -11.46 1.94
N SER A 100 2.25 -12.02 1.19
CA SER A 100 3.66 -11.59 1.21
C SER A 100 4.06 -10.64 0.08
N GLY A 101 3.12 -10.21 -0.78
CA GLY A 101 3.37 -9.23 -1.83
C GLY A 101 3.26 -7.79 -1.33
N GLY A 102 3.62 -6.81 -2.17
CA GLY A 102 3.58 -5.38 -1.80
C GLY A 102 2.25 -4.97 -1.17
N VAL A 103 1.13 -5.19 -1.87
CA VAL A 103 -0.22 -4.91 -1.32
C VAL A 103 -0.57 -5.84 -0.16
N GLY A 104 -0.25 -7.13 -0.27
CA GLY A 104 -0.62 -8.16 0.70
C GLY A 104 -0.07 -7.88 2.10
N THR A 105 1.18 -7.41 2.19
CA THR A 105 1.82 -7.11 3.47
C THR A 105 1.15 -5.94 4.21
N TYR A 106 0.66 -4.93 3.49
CA TYR A 106 -0.18 -3.88 4.07
C TYR A 106 -1.57 -4.40 4.41
N ALA A 107 -2.20 -5.19 3.53
CA ALA A 107 -3.54 -5.71 3.75
C ALA A 107 -3.64 -6.56 5.03
N VAL A 108 -2.62 -7.39 5.32
CA VAL A 108 -2.58 -8.18 6.56
C VAL A 108 -2.59 -7.27 7.77
N GLN A 109 -1.70 -6.28 7.82
CA GLN A 109 -1.58 -5.37 8.96
C GLN A 109 -2.84 -4.51 9.14
N ILE A 110 -3.38 -3.96 8.06
CA ILE A 110 -4.58 -3.11 8.11
C ILE A 110 -5.79 -3.93 8.58
N ALA A 111 -6.02 -5.11 8.00
CA ALA A 111 -7.13 -5.98 8.43
C ALA A 111 -7.01 -6.39 9.89
N LYS A 112 -5.79 -6.67 10.37
CA LYS A 112 -5.55 -6.94 11.80
C LYS A 112 -5.81 -5.72 12.69
N SER A 113 -5.44 -4.52 12.24
CA SER A 113 -5.74 -3.28 12.97
C SER A 113 -7.25 -2.98 13.06
N MET A 114 -8.05 -3.55 12.14
CA MET A 114 -9.51 -3.52 12.14
C MET A 114 -10.13 -4.65 12.97
N PHE A 115 -9.34 -5.39 13.76
CA PHE A 115 -9.79 -6.52 14.59
C PHE A 115 -10.43 -7.66 13.79
N ALA A 116 -10.03 -7.84 12.53
CA ALA A 116 -10.42 -8.99 11.73
C ALA A 116 -9.61 -10.24 12.08
N HIS A 117 -10.20 -11.40 11.79
CA HIS A 117 -9.50 -12.69 11.71
C HIS A 117 -8.93 -12.85 10.29
N VAL A 118 -7.61 -12.85 10.17
CA VAL A 118 -6.89 -12.80 8.90
C VAL A 118 -6.28 -14.16 8.58
N THR A 119 -6.66 -14.70 7.43
CA THR A 119 -6.00 -15.82 6.81
C THR A 119 -5.22 -15.34 5.60
N ALA A 120 -3.94 -15.63 5.54
CA ALA A 120 -3.07 -15.18 4.46
C ALA A 120 -2.42 -16.33 3.72
N VAL A 121 -2.41 -16.26 2.39
CA VAL A 121 -1.80 -17.28 1.52
C VAL A 121 -0.45 -16.77 1.04
N CYS A 122 0.61 -17.54 1.24
CA CYS A 122 1.95 -17.20 0.76
C CYS A 122 2.82 -18.44 0.47
N SER A 123 4.01 -18.23 -0.08
CA SER A 123 4.96 -19.31 -0.31
C SER A 123 5.74 -19.63 0.97
N THR A 124 6.15 -20.89 1.16
CA THR A 124 6.95 -21.38 2.31
C THR A 124 7.96 -20.38 2.88
N LYS A 125 8.77 -19.74 2.03
CA LYS A 125 9.85 -18.83 2.48
C LYS A 125 9.34 -17.56 3.19
N ASN A 126 8.07 -17.20 3.02
CA ASN A 126 7.47 -15.98 3.56
C ASN A 126 6.50 -16.25 4.71
N VAL A 127 6.35 -17.51 5.14
CA VAL A 127 5.38 -17.89 6.18
C VAL A 127 5.63 -17.13 7.48
N GLU A 128 6.89 -17.07 7.95
CA GLU A 128 7.22 -16.35 9.18
C GLU A 128 7.02 -14.83 9.05
N LEU A 129 7.33 -14.25 7.89
CA LEU A 129 7.04 -12.84 7.60
C LEU A 129 5.55 -12.56 7.73
N VAL A 130 4.71 -13.36 7.07
CA VAL A 130 3.26 -13.12 7.05
C VAL A 130 2.64 -13.32 8.43
N ARG A 131 3.14 -14.28 9.22
CA ARG A 131 2.75 -14.39 10.64
C ARG A 131 3.18 -13.18 11.45
N SER A 132 4.40 -12.69 11.29
CA SER A 132 4.88 -11.52 12.05
C SER A 132 4.11 -10.24 11.71
N LEU A 133 3.51 -10.17 10.52
CA LEU A 133 2.62 -9.07 10.12
C LEU A 133 1.21 -9.17 10.75
N GLY A 134 0.89 -10.29 11.40
CA GLY A 134 -0.31 -10.47 12.21
C GLY A 134 -1.34 -11.47 11.69
N ALA A 135 -1.07 -12.19 10.60
CA ALA A 135 -2.00 -13.22 10.12
C ALA A 135 -2.26 -14.31 11.18
N ASP A 136 -3.53 -14.59 11.46
CA ASP A 136 -3.95 -15.62 12.43
C ASP A 136 -3.72 -17.02 11.85
N VAL A 137 -3.97 -17.17 10.55
CA VAL A 137 -3.73 -18.41 9.80
C VAL A 137 -2.87 -18.09 8.57
N VAL A 138 -1.86 -18.92 8.32
CA VAL A 138 -1.03 -18.81 7.12
C VAL A 138 -1.08 -20.11 6.34
N ILE A 139 -1.56 -20.03 5.10
CA ILE A 139 -1.62 -21.17 4.17
C ILE A 139 -0.37 -21.14 3.30
N ASP A 140 0.47 -22.17 3.41
CA ASP A 140 1.60 -22.36 2.51
C ASP A 140 1.11 -23.03 1.23
N TYR A 141 0.85 -22.25 0.18
CA TYR A 141 0.28 -22.78 -1.07
C TYR A 141 1.18 -23.80 -1.79
N LYS A 142 2.45 -23.94 -1.37
CA LYS A 142 3.35 -24.98 -1.90
C LYS A 142 3.16 -26.34 -1.22
N LYS A 143 2.48 -26.37 -0.07
CA LYS A 143 2.27 -27.58 0.74
C LYS A 143 0.79 -27.94 0.89
N GLU A 144 -0.08 -26.95 0.79
CA GLU A 144 -1.51 -27.07 1.08
C GLU A 144 -2.36 -26.64 -0.12
N ASP A 145 -3.51 -27.30 -0.32
CA ASP A 145 -4.52 -26.84 -1.27
C ASP A 145 -5.36 -25.73 -0.64
N VAL A 146 -5.18 -24.50 -1.12
CA VAL A 146 -5.91 -23.31 -0.67
C VAL A 146 -7.42 -23.53 -0.71
N LYS A 147 -7.96 -24.22 -1.74
CA LYS A 147 -9.40 -24.43 -1.87
C LYS A 147 -9.93 -25.40 -0.83
N ALA A 148 -9.16 -26.42 -0.48
CA ALA A 148 -9.56 -27.39 0.55
C ALA A 148 -9.64 -26.72 1.93
N VAL A 149 -8.67 -25.86 2.25
CA VAL A 149 -8.63 -25.13 3.53
C VAL A 149 -9.75 -24.08 3.61
N VAL A 150 -9.91 -23.26 2.56
CA VAL A 150 -10.93 -22.19 2.52
C VAL A 150 -12.36 -22.74 2.37
N GLY A 151 -12.55 -23.79 1.58
CA GLY A 151 -13.87 -24.39 1.33
C GLY A 151 -14.45 -25.17 2.52
N GLY A 152 -13.63 -25.52 3.51
CA GLY A 152 -14.04 -26.23 4.72
C GLY A 152 -14.77 -25.36 5.76
N GLY A 153 -14.85 -24.04 5.56
CA GLY A 153 -15.46 -23.11 6.53
C GLY A 153 -14.57 -22.81 7.74
N GLU A 154 -13.31 -23.24 7.72
CA GLU A 154 -12.34 -22.94 8.78
C GLU A 154 -11.75 -21.52 8.66
N VAL A 155 -12.08 -20.80 7.58
CA VAL A 155 -11.47 -19.54 7.17
C VAL A 155 -12.48 -18.42 7.15
#